data_AF-A0A0H3ZXZ1-F1
#
_entry.id   AF-A0A0H3ZXZ1-F1
#
_cell.length_a   1.000
_cell.length_b   1.000
_cell.length_c   1.000
_cell.angle_alpha   90.00
_cell.angle_beta   90.00
_cell.angle_gamma   90.00
#
_symmetry.space_group_name_H-M   'P 1'
#
loop_
_entity.id
_entity.type
_entity.pdbx_description
1 polymer ?
#
loop_
_entity_poly.entity_id
_entity_poly.type
_entity_poly.pdbx_seq_one_letter_code
_entity_poly.pdbx_strand_id
1 'polypeptide(L)'
;MKITEDQLEQLCINWFTDQGYLYKNGYDIAPDGDDPERDDYHQVVLKQRLLNQLTIINPELPIEALNDVVNTVSSPDTPILIKNNRAFHKFVIEGVPVEYTAVEDGESKTKHTHAQLMDFTTPDNNEFLIVNQFTITGTKGNRRPDVVVFINGLPISVIELKNTSR
;
A
#
# COMPACT_ATOMS: atom_id res chain seq x y z
N MET A 1 8.24 -8.01 35.69
CA MET A 1 9.23 -7.73 34.63
C MET A 1 8.63 -6.62 33.77
N LYS A 2 9.37 -5.54 33.50
CA LYS A 2 8.88 -4.37 32.76
C LYS A 2 9.11 -4.64 31.27
N ILE A 3 8.05 -4.62 30.45
CA ILE A 3 8.18 -4.79 28.99
C ILE A 3 8.83 -3.54 28.41
N THR A 4 9.87 -3.71 27.60
CA THR A 4 10.51 -2.61 26.85
C THR A 4 9.71 -2.27 25.60
N GLU A 5 9.94 -1.09 25.02
CA GLU A 5 9.29 -0.68 23.77
C GLU A 5 9.69 -1.59 22.61
N ASP A 6 10.98 -1.94 22.52
CA ASP A 6 11.50 -2.93 21.57
C ASP A 6 10.83 -4.31 21.72
N GLN A 7 10.64 -4.80 22.95
CA GLN A 7 9.92 -6.05 23.19
C GLN A 7 8.45 -5.99 22.75
N LEU A 8 7.80 -4.82 22.91
CA LEU A 8 6.43 -4.61 22.47
C LEU A 8 6.34 -4.56 20.93
N GLU A 9 7.33 -3.95 20.28
CA GLU A 9 7.46 -3.90 18.81
C GLU A 9 7.66 -5.29 18.22
N GLN A 10 8.59 -6.08 18.76
CA GLN A 10 8.81 -7.46 18.34
C GLN A 10 7.57 -8.33 18.56
N LEU A 11 6.85 -8.15 19.68
CA LEU A 11 5.60 -8.86 19.92
C LEU A 11 4.52 -8.51 18.89
N CYS A 12 4.40 -7.22 18.54
CA CYS A 12 3.48 -6.75 17.50
C CYS A 12 3.82 -7.37 16.14
N ILE A 13 5.08 -7.34 15.73
CA ILE A 13 5.54 -7.95 14.47
C ILE A 13 5.20 -9.44 14.44
N ASN A 14 5.52 -10.17 15.52
CA ASN A 14 5.25 -11.61 15.62
C ASN A 14 3.76 -11.94 15.46
N TRP A 15 2.87 -11.14 16.07
CA TRP A 15 1.43 -11.34 15.88
C TRP A 15 1.00 -11.23 14.43
N PHE A 16 1.56 -10.30 13.65
CA PHE A 16 1.26 -10.17 12.22
C PHE A 16 1.85 -11.32 11.41
N THR A 17 3.12 -11.68 11.65
CA THR A 17 3.76 -12.76 10.91
C THR A 17 3.11 -14.12 11.17
N ASP A 18 2.62 -14.35 12.39
CA ASP A 18 1.85 -15.56 12.74
C ASP A 18 0.50 -15.65 11.99
N GLN A 19 -0.03 -14.52 11.52
CA GLN A 19 -1.21 -14.46 10.65
C GLN A 19 -0.88 -14.47 9.15
N GLY A 20 0.40 -14.66 8.79
CA GLY A 20 0.83 -14.75 7.38
C GLY A 20 1.23 -13.42 6.74
N TYR A 21 1.36 -12.33 7.51
CA TYR A 21 1.92 -11.08 6.97
C TYR A 21 3.41 -11.24 6.71
N LEU A 22 3.87 -10.70 5.60
CA LEU A 22 5.29 -10.45 5.35
C LEU A 22 5.79 -9.36 6.29
N TYR A 23 7.08 -9.39 6.64
CA TYR A 23 7.73 -8.37 7.43
C TYR A 23 8.93 -7.79 6.68
N LYS A 24 9.08 -6.46 6.75
CA LYS A 24 10.26 -5.72 6.29
C LYS A 24 10.68 -4.69 7.33
N ASN A 25 11.98 -4.44 7.43
CA ASN A 25 12.48 -3.27 8.13
C ASN A 25 12.42 -2.04 7.21
N GLY A 26 11.86 -0.94 7.72
CA GLY A 26 11.70 0.31 6.97
C GLY A 26 13.01 0.95 6.52
N TYR A 27 14.14 0.64 7.17
CA TYR A 27 15.48 1.06 6.74
C TYR A 27 15.96 0.28 5.51
N ASP A 28 15.69 -1.03 5.45
CA ASP A 28 16.12 -1.87 4.34
C ASP A 28 15.43 -1.45 3.04
N ILE A 29 14.14 -1.10 3.14
CA ILE A 29 13.29 -0.69 1.99
C ILE A 29 13.24 0.84 1.76
N ALA A 30 14.11 1.60 2.44
CA ALA A 30 14.25 3.03 2.22
C ALA A 30 14.97 3.31 0.89
N PRO A 31 14.84 4.53 0.32
CA PRO A 31 15.52 4.88 -0.94
C PRO A 31 17.04 4.71 -0.92
N ASP A 32 17.65 4.87 0.25
CA ASP A 32 19.08 4.69 0.54
C ASP A 32 19.37 3.41 1.34
N GLY A 33 18.42 2.48 1.38
CA GLY A 33 18.53 1.18 2.04
C GLY A 33 19.19 0.09 1.19
N ASP A 34 19.28 -1.10 1.77
CA ASP A 34 19.93 -2.26 1.14
C ASP A 34 19.07 -2.91 0.03
N ASP A 35 17.73 -2.83 0.12
CA ASP A 35 16.75 -3.39 -0.81
C ASP A 35 15.63 -2.36 -1.08
N PRO A 36 15.95 -1.25 -1.76
CA PRO A 36 15.04 -0.10 -1.86
C PRO A 36 13.76 -0.46 -2.62
N GLU A 37 12.61 -0.17 -2.00
CA GLU A 37 11.29 -0.35 -2.63
C GLU A 37 10.61 0.99 -2.96
N ARG A 38 11.34 2.10 -2.75
CA ARG A 38 10.88 3.48 -2.94
C ARG A 38 12.01 4.31 -3.53
N ASP A 39 11.67 5.25 -4.40
CA ASP A 39 12.68 6.16 -4.99
C ASP A 39 12.95 7.39 -4.11
N ASP A 40 12.01 7.72 -3.22
CA ASP A 40 12.04 8.95 -2.44
C ASP A 40 11.27 8.81 -1.12
N TYR A 41 11.70 9.56 -0.09
CA TYR A 41 11.11 9.51 1.25
C TYR A 41 9.69 10.12 1.33
N HIS A 42 9.24 10.86 0.32
CA HIS A 42 7.84 11.30 0.19
C HIS A 42 6.92 10.19 -0.34
N GLN A 43 7.46 9.13 -0.95
CA GLN A 43 6.67 8.00 -1.40
C GLN A 43 6.22 7.18 -0.18
N VAL A 44 4.89 7.08 -0.01
CA VAL A 44 4.28 6.26 1.05
C VAL A 44 3.74 4.95 0.49
N VAL A 45 3.21 4.96 -0.74
CA VAL A 45 2.74 3.75 -1.45
C VAL A 45 3.94 2.99 -2.02
N LEU A 46 3.98 1.68 -1.79
CA LEU A 46 4.97 0.77 -2.38
C LEU A 46 4.49 0.38 -3.79
N LYS A 47 4.77 1.26 -4.76
CA LYS A 47 4.17 1.21 -6.10
C LYS A 47 4.41 -0.11 -6.84
N GLN A 48 5.61 -0.69 -6.75
CA GLN A 48 5.91 -1.94 -7.45
C GLN A 48 5.14 -3.12 -6.87
N ARG A 49 5.00 -3.18 -5.53
CA ARG A 49 4.17 -4.20 -4.86
C ARG A 49 2.70 -4.07 -5.28
N LEU A 50 2.20 -2.83 -5.32
CA LEU A 50 0.84 -2.55 -5.79
C LEU A 50 0.64 -3.01 -7.22
N LEU A 51 1.53 -2.62 -8.14
CA LEU A 51 1.44 -3.03 -9.54
C LEU A 51 1.40 -4.55 -9.68
N ASN A 52 2.30 -5.26 -8.99
CA ASN A 52 2.37 -6.72 -9.01
C ASN A 52 1.03 -7.35 -8.59
N GLN A 53 0.45 -6.93 -7.46
CA GLN A 53 -0.83 -7.48 -7.00
C GLN A 53 -2.00 -7.09 -7.89
N LEU A 54 -2.01 -5.87 -8.44
CA LEU A 54 -3.06 -5.47 -9.38
C LEU A 54 -3.06 -6.34 -10.65
N THR A 55 -1.90 -6.83 -11.11
CA THR A 55 -1.84 -7.77 -12.26
C THR A 55 -2.49 -9.13 -11.96
N ILE A 56 -2.47 -9.56 -10.70
CA ILE A 56 -3.10 -10.82 -10.26
C ILE A 56 -4.60 -10.61 -10.09
N ILE A 57 -5.00 -9.50 -9.48
CA ILE A 57 -6.39 -9.20 -9.14
C ILE A 57 -7.21 -8.80 -10.39
N ASN A 58 -6.58 -8.15 -11.37
CA ASN A 58 -7.24 -7.63 -12.57
C ASN A 58 -6.54 -8.15 -13.85
N PRO A 59 -6.51 -9.48 -14.09
CA PRO A 59 -5.73 -10.10 -15.17
C PRO A 59 -6.20 -9.71 -16.57
N GLU A 60 -7.40 -9.16 -16.71
CA GLU A 60 -7.96 -8.67 -17.97
C GLU A 60 -7.48 -7.26 -18.37
N LEU A 61 -6.87 -6.52 -17.44
CA LEU A 61 -6.43 -5.15 -17.69
C LEU A 61 -5.01 -5.13 -18.28
N PRO A 62 -4.75 -4.28 -19.29
CA PRO A 62 -3.40 -4.07 -19.80
C PRO A 62 -2.54 -3.38 -18.74
N ILE A 63 -1.24 -3.63 -18.77
CA ILE A 63 -0.30 -3.13 -17.77
C ILE A 63 -0.27 -1.59 -17.71
N GLU A 64 -0.51 -0.93 -18.84
CA GLU A 64 -0.60 0.53 -18.93
C GLU A 64 -1.76 1.07 -18.08
N ALA A 65 -2.93 0.43 -18.15
CA ALA A 65 -4.09 0.81 -17.35
C ALA A 65 -3.83 0.59 -15.84
N LEU A 66 -3.11 -0.48 -15.49
CA LEU A 66 -2.73 -0.74 -14.09
C LEU A 66 -1.71 0.29 -13.57
N ASN A 67 -0.77 0.74 -14.40
CA ASN A 67 0.13 1.84 -14.05
C ASN A 67 -0.63 3.14 -13.79
N ASP A 68 -1.66 3.44 -14.60
CA ASP A 68 -2.51 4.60 -14.37
C ASP A 68 -3.25 4.49 -13.02
N VAL A 69 -3.79 3.31 -12.69
CA VAL A 69 -4.40 3.04 -11.38
C VAL A 69 -3.41 3.29 -10.24
N VAL A 70 -2.19 2.76 -10.34
CA VAL A 70 -1.12 2.99 -9.34
C VAL A 70 -0.85 4.48 -9.15
N ASN A 71 -0.78 5.24 -10.25
CA ASN A 71 -0.53 6.68 -10.21
C ASN A 71 -1.70 7.45 -9.58
N THR A 72 -2.94 7.10 -9.93
CA THR A 72 -4.16 7.69 -9.36
C THR A 72 -4.21 7.50 -7.85
N VAL A 73 -4.03 6.27 -7.35
CA VAL A 73 -4.13 6.01 -5.90
C VAL A 73 -2.94 6.53 -5.10
N SER A 74 -1.79 6.75 -5.75
CA SER A 74 -0.59 7.32 -5.13
C SER A 74 -0.62 8.84 -5.02
N SER A 75 -1.57 9.50 -5.68
CA SER A 75 -1.59 10.97 -5.84
C SER A 75 -2.87 11.55 -5.25
N PRO A 76 -2.82 12.19 -4.07
CA PRO A 76 -4.01 12.79 -3.48
C PRO A 76 -4.54 13.95 -4.33
N ASP A 77 -5.83 13.94 -4.66
CA ASP A 77 -6.47 14.97 -5.50
C ASP A 77 -6.54 16.36 -4.83
N THR A 78 -6.51 16.39 -3.50
CA THR A 78 -6.67 17.62 -2.72
C THR A 78 -5.84 17.58 -1.43
N PRO A 79 -5.44 18.73 -0.85
CA PRO A 79 -4.81 18.74 0.47
C PRO A 79 -5.77 18.39 1.62
N ILE A 80 -7.08 18.21 1.35
CA ILE A 80 -8.11 17.96 2.37
C ILE A 80 -8.19 16.47 2.70
N LEU A 81 -7.62 16.07 3.84
CA LEU A 81 -7.54 14.67 4.28
C LEU A 81 -8.87 13.91 4.20
N ILE A 82 -9.96 14.46 4.75
CA ILE A 82 -11.25 13.76 4.77
C ILE A 82 -11.83 13.51 3.36
N LYS A 83 -11.53 14.39 2.40
CA LYS A 83 -11.94 14.20 1.01
C LYS A 83 -11.14 13.09 0.36
N ASN A 84 -9.82 13.09 0.55
CA ASN A 84 -8.96 12.01 0.06
C ASN A 84 -9.35 10.66 0.64
N ASN A 85 -9.57 10.59 1.97
CA ASN A 85 -9.97 9.35 2.61
C ASN A 85 -11.32 8.84 2.09
N ARG A 86 -12.29 9.74 1.83
CA ARG A 86 -13.58 9.35 1.24
C ARG A 86 -13.42 8.85 -0.20
N ALA A 87 -12.61 9.51 -1.02
CA ALA A 87 -12.34 9.10 -2.40
C ALA A 87 -11.60 7.76 -2.44
N PHE A 88 -10.54 7.62 -1.63
CA PHE A 88 -9.78 6.39 -1.50
C PHE A 88 -10.63 5.23 -1.00
N HIS A 89 -11.46 5.43 0.02
CA HIS A 89 -12.40 4.40 0.47
C HIS A 89 -13.37 3.97 -0.64
N LYS A 90 -13.84 4.92 -1.46
CA LYS A 90 -14.66 4.59 -2.63
C LYS A 90 -13.89 3.71 -3.61
N PHE A 91 -12.62 4.02 -3.90
CA PHE A 91 -11.78 3.17 -4.75
C PHE A 91 -11.54 1.78 -4.17
N VAL A 92 -11.40 1.65 -2.85
CA VAL A 92 -11.25 0.34 -2.20
C VAL A 92 -12.50 -0.52 -2.36
N ILE A 93 -13.69 0.07 -2.26
CA ILE A 93 -14.96 -0.69 -2.28
C ILE A 93 -15.51 -0.89 -3.70
N GLU A 94 -15.39 0.11 -4.57
CA GLU A 94 -15.98 0.10 -5.92
C GLU A 94 -14.95 -0.17 -7.02
N GLY A 95 -13.66 -0.07 -6.70
CA GLY A 95 -12.57 -0.08 -7.68
C GLY A 95 -12.26 1.31 -8.25
N VAL A 96 -11.10 1.43 -8.89
CA VAL A 96 -10.66 2.64 -9.59
C VAL A 96 -11.21 2.59 -11.02
N PRO A 97 -11.98 3.60 -11.47
CA PRO A 97 -12.48 3.62 -12.84
C PRO A 97 -11.32 3.73 -13.83
N VAL A 98 -11.30 2.85 -14.82
CA VAL A 98 -10.27 2.78 -15.86
C VAL A 98 -10.90 2.78 -17.24
N GLU A 99 -10.20 3.42 -18.17
CA GLU A 99 -10.50 3.39 -19.60
C GLU A 99 -9.27 2.82 -20.32
N TYR A 100 -9.47 1.80 -21.15
CA TYR A 100 -8.39 1.20 -21.92
C TYR A 100 -8.85 0.78 -23.31
N THR A 101 -7.91 0.73 -24.26
CA THR A 101 -8.19 0.27 -25.62
C THR A 101 -7.89 -1.23 -25.73
N ALA A 102 -8.86 -2.01 -26.19
CA ALA A 102 -8.70 -3.42 -26.49
C ALA A 102 -8.89 -3.67 -27.99
N VAL A 103 -8.17 -4.64 -28.55
CA VAL A 103 -8.42 -5.10 -29.92
C VAL A 103 -9.40 -6.26 -29.86
N GLU A 104 -10.56 -6.09 -30.49
CA GLU A 104 -11.58 -7.14 -30.64
C GLU A 104 -11.95 -7.24 -32.11
N ASP A 105 -11.94 -8.46 -32.66
CA ASP A 105 -12.27 -8.73 -34.06
C ASP A 105 -11.46 -7.90 -35.07
N GLY A 106 -10.24 -7.50 -34.70
CA GLY A 106 -9.35 -6.68 -35.52
C GLY A 106 -9.60 -5.17 -35.44
N GLU A 107 -10.54 -4.72 -34.62
CA GLU A 107 -10.85 -3.30 -34.39
C GLU A 107 -10.46 -2.86 -32.97
N SER A 108 -9.90 -1.65 -32.85
CA SER A 108 -9.63 -1.02 -31.57
C SER A 108 -10.91 -0.47 -30.97
N LYS A 109 -11.27 -0.93 -29.77
CA LYS A 109 -12.44 -0.45 -29.02
C LYS A 109 -12.02 0.06 -27.64
N THR A 110 -12.57 1.21 -27.26
CA THR A 110 -12.46 1.74 -25.89
C THR A 110 -13.37 0.96 -24.96
N LYS A 111 -12.82 0.49 -23.84
CA LYS A 111 -13.55 -0.19 -22.76
C LYS A 111 -13.44 0.61 -21.47
N HIS A 112 -14.49 0.56 -20.68
CA HIS A 112 -14.54 1.14 -19.34
C HIS A 112 -14.81 0.03 -18.32
N THR A 113 -14.03 -0.02 -17.25
CA THR A 113 -14.27 -0.93 -16.12
C THR A 113 -13.74 -0.32 -14.82
N HIS A 114 -13.78 -1.06 -13.72
CA HIS A 114 -13.22 -0.67 -12.43
C HIS A 114 -12.15 -1.66 -11.99
N ALA A 115 -10.90 -1.19 -11.88
CA ALA A 115 -9.80 -1.97 -11.37
C ALA A 115 -9.92 -2.12 -9.84
N GLN A 116 -9.98 -3.35 -9.35
CA GLN A 116 -10.07 -3.64 -7.92
C GLN A 116 -8.69 -3.46 -7.27
N LEU A 117 -8.66 -2.78 -6.11
CA LEU A 117 -7.44 -2.58 -5.32
C LEU A 117 -7.17 -3.71 -4.33
N MET A 118 -8.21 -4.46 -3.96
CA MET A 118 -8.18 -5.57 -3.02
C MET A 118 -9.10 -6.67 -3.52
N ASP A 119 -8.67 -7.92 -3.41
CA ASP A 119 -9.51 -9.08 -3.70
C ASP A 119 -10.25 -9.52 -2.42
N PHE A 120 -11.51 -9.11 -2.29
CA PHE A 120 -12.36 -9.53 -1.18
C PHE A 120 -12.99 -10.92 -1.39
N THR A 121 -12.91 -11.47 -2.60
CA THR A 121 -13.49 -12.79 -2.94
C THR A 121 -12.49 -13.90 -2.63
N THR A 122 -11.22 -13.69 -2.99
CA THR A 122 -10.11 -14.60 -2.71
C THR A 122 -9.01 -13.84 -1.96
N PRO A 123 -9.10 -13.70 -0.63
CA PRO A 123 -8.18 -12.88 0.15
C PRO A 123 -6.70 -13.22 -0.01
N ASP A 124 -6.38 -14.49 -0.32
CA ASP A 124 -5.02 -14.98 -0.56
C ASP A 124 -4.35 -14.36 -1.81
N ASN A 125 -5.12 -13.73 -2.70
CA ASN A 125 -4.58 -12.95 -3.82
C ASN A 125 -4.02 -11.59 -3.36
N ASN A 126 -4.24 -11.19 -2.11
CA ASN A 126 -3.68 -9.95 -1.57
C ASN A 126 -2.32 -10.22 -0.90
N GLU A 127 -1.40 -9.27 -1.05
CA GLU A 127 -0.16 -9.25 -0.28
C GLU A 127 -0.37 -8.46 1.02
N PHE A 128 -0.12 -9.11 2.14
CA PHE A 128 -0.18 -8.51 3.47
C PHE A 128 1.23 -8.26 3.98
N LEU A 129 1.56 -7.01 4.33
CA LEU A 129 2.90 -6.62 4.73
C LEU A 129 2.85 -5.72 5.97
N ILE A 130 3.73 -5.97 6.93
CA ILE A 130 4.00 -5.08 8.05
C ILE A 130 5.43 -4.52 7.91
N VAL A 131 5.56 -3.21 8.11
CA VAL A 131 6.85 -2.53 8.06
C VAL A 131 7.04 -1.71 9.33
N ASN A 132 8.13 -1.97 10.06
CA ASN A 132 8.49 -1.14 11.20
C ASN A 132 9.46 -0.02 10.78
N GLN A 133 9.57 1.03 11.60
CA GLN A 133 10.55 2.12 11.40
C GLN A 133 10.47 2.79 10.01
N PHE A 134 9.29 2.81 9.38
CA PHE A 134 9.10 3.33 8.03
C PHE A 134 9.16 4.86 7.99
N THR A 135 10.30 5.42 7.56
CA THR A 135 10.50 6.88 7.55
C THR A 135 9.83 7.53 6.34
N ILE A 136 9.08 8.61 6.61
CA ILE A 136 8.34 9.42 5.62
C ILE A 136 8.69 10.90 5.80
N THR A 137 8.99 11.60 4.71
CA THR A 137 9.21 13.05 4.73
C THR A 137 7.89 13.78 4.50
N GLY A 138 7.47 14.57 5.49
CA GLY A 138 6.30 15.44 5.40
C GLY A 138 6.67 16.93 5.33
N THR A 139 5.67 17.79 5.13
CA THR A 139 5.84 19.26 5.10
C THR A 139 6.39 19.85 6.41
N LYS A 140 6.28 19.12 7.53
CA LYS A 140 6.78 19.51 8.86
C LYS A 140 8.03 18.73 9.27
N GLY A 141 8.72 18.09 8.32
CA GLY A 141 9.87 17.23 8.55
C GLY A 141 9.52 15.75 8.59
N ASN A 142 10.51 14.94 8.97
CA ASN A 142 10.42 13.49 8.91
C ASN A 142 9.52 12.93 10.03
N ARG A 143 8.75 11.91 9.68
CA ARG A 143 7.94 11.11 10.59
C ARG A 143 8.31 9.66 10.42
N ARG A 144 8.36 8.92 11.52
CA ARG A 144 8.65 7.50 11.53
C ARG A 144 7.67 6.84 12.49
N PRO A 145 6.51 6.37 12.01
CA PRO A 145 5.64 5.52 12.81
C PRO A 145 6.39 4.26 13.25
N ASP A 146 5.98 3.72 14.40
CA ASP A 146 6.56 2.48 14.92
C ASP A 146 6.29 1.34 13.93
N VAL A 147 5.04 1.21 13.48
CA VAL A 147 4.61 0.16 12.55
C VAL A 147 3.60 0.70 11.54
N VAL A 148 3.74 0.31 10.27
CA VAL A 148 2.78 0.55 9.19
C VAL A 148 2.32 -0.78 8.61
N VAL A 149 1.01 -0.92 8.41
CA VAL A 149 0.39 -2.11 7.81
C VAL A 149 0.00 -1.78 6.37
N PHE A 150 0.45 -2.62 5.46
CA PHE A 150 0.22 -2.53 4.03
C PHE A 150 -0.65 -3.69 3.54
N ILE A 151 -1.50 -3.39 2.56
CA ILE A 151 -2.20 -4.38 1.74
C ILE A 151 -1.90 -4.02 0.29
N ASN A 152 -1.35 -4.95 -0.48
CA ASN A 152 -0.96 -4.75 -1.88
C ASN A 152 -0.08 -3.49 -2.06
N GLY A 153 0.82 -3.19 -1.12
CA GLY A 153 1.64 -1.97 -1.16
C GLY A 153 0.91 -0.64 -0.83
N LEU A 154 -0.39 -0.66 -0.52
CA LEU A 154 -1.13 0.49 -0.01
C LEU A 154 -1.03 0.58 1.53
N PRO A 155 -0.68 1.74 2.12
CA PRO A 155 -0.61 1.92 3.57
C PRO A 155 -2.03 2.04 4.17
N ILE A 156 -2.50 1.00 4.85
CA ILE A 156 -3.88 0.92 5.38
C ILE A 156 -3.98 1.33 6.85
N SER A 157 -2.94 1.08 7.64
CA SER A 157 -2.95 1.42 9.07
C SER A 157 -1.58 1.82 9.58
N VAL A 158 -1.58 2.67 10.62
CA VAL A 158 -0.41 3.05 11.39
C VAL A 158 -0.65 2.62 12.83
N ILE A 159 0.30 1.89 13.40
CA ILE A 159 0.26 1.42 14.78
C ILE A 159 1.36 2.16 15.55
N GLU A 160 0.93 2.87 16.59
CA GLU A 160 1.78 3.58 17.53
C GLU A 160 1.86 2.78 18.84
N LEU A 161 3.04 2.32 19.17
CA LEU A 161 3.30 1.58 20.39
C LEU A 161 3.62 2.58 21.50
N LYS A 162 3.14 2.29 22.71
CA LYS A 162 3.36 3.13 23.88
C LYS A 162 3.67 2.25 25.07
N ASN A 163 4.74 2.56 25.78
CA ASN A 163 5.04 1.87 27.04
C ASN A 163 4.02 2.29 28.11
N THR A 164 3.35 1.30 28.72
CA THR A 164 2.32 1.52 29.76
C THR A 164 2.89 1.91 31.13
N SER A 165 4.21 2.02 31.25
CA SER A 165 4.89 2.13 32.53
C SER A 165 5.43 3.52 32.85
N ARG A 166 4.66 4.55 32.46
CA ARG A 166 4.97 5.95 32.76
C ARG A 166 4.72 6.28 34.22
#